data_AF-A0A961GJ57-F1
#
_entry.id   AF-A0A961GJ57-F1
#
_cell.length_a   1.000
_cell.length_b   1.000
_cell.length_c   1.000
_cell.angle_alpha   90.00
_cell.angle_beta   90.00
_cell.angle_gamma   90.00
#
_symmetry.space_group_name_H-M   'P 1'
#
loop_
_entity.id
_entity.type
_entity.pdbx_description
1 polymer ?
#
loop_
_entity_poly.entity_id
_entity_poly.type
_entity_poly.pdbx_seq_one_letter_code
_entity_poly.pdbx_strand_id
1 'polypeptide(L)'
;MAAAALTLIAFLPASAQETASDPRSRREEIQREKAQVAAELDVLQASDAELEEAYRTLTEKVRQQESRVADAQREVDEAQRIADQLTAEADETQRQVDGLKARVRDRAISAYVNPSGDVDVTDVLLRDDDLNEAERRKAIVDQLAAGDLDSVDEYRAAKDRLARQRAAA
;
A
#
# COMPACT_ATOMS: atom_id res chain seq x y z
N MET A 1 -11.36 131.02 30.69
CA MET A 1 -12.75 131.25 30.26
C MET A 1 -13.15 130.12 29.32
N ALA A 2 -14.28 129.47 29.65
CA ALA A 2 -15.25 128.76 28.81
C ALA A 2 -14.93 127.47 28.01
N ALA A 3 -15.92 126.56 28.14
CA ALA A 3 -16.38 125.46 27.27
C ALA A 3 -15.68 124.09 27.44
N ALA A 4 -16.21 123.05 28.11
CA ALA A 4 -17.53 122.36 28.12
C ALA A 4 -17.76 121.39 26.94
N ALA A 5 -17.93 120.09 27.27
CA ALA A 5 -18.71 119.00 26.60
C ALA A 5 -18.00 117.65 26.90
N LEU A 6 -18.44 116.76 27.80
CA LEU A 6 -19.66 115.93 27.87
C LEU A 6 -19.80 114.89 26.73
N THR A 7 -19.48 113.60 27.00
CA THR A 7 -20.11 112.31 26.53
C THR A 7 -19.09 111.15 26.66
N LEU A 8 -19.23 110.22 27.62
CA LEU A 8 -19.99 108.95 27.62
C LEU A 8 -19.57 107.95 26.51
N ILE A 9 -19.03 106.77 26.88
CA ILE A 9 -19.43 105.40 26.41
C ILE A 9 -18.48 104.29 26.95
N ALA A 10 -19.10 103.41 27.74
CA ALA A 10 -18.96 101.96 27.93
C ALA A 10 -17.60 101.23 28.02
N PHE A 11 -17.43 100.57 29.17
CA PHE A 11 -16.74 99.30 29.39
C PHE A 11 -17.23 98.19 28.43
N LEU A 12 -16.31 97.45 27.80
CA LEU A 12 -16.44 96.01 27.52
C LEU A 12 -15.03 95.39 27.43
N PRO A 13 -14.71 94.33 28.21
CA PRO A 13 -13.52 93.54 27.97
C PRO A 13 -13.76 92.66 26.73
N ALA A 14 -12.84 92.75 25.77
CA ALA A 14 -12.80 91.82 24.64
C ALA A 14 -12.31 90.45 25.14
N SER A 15 -13.24 89.65 25.64
CA SER A 15 -13.06 88.22 25.85
C SER A 15 -13.12 87.51 24.49
N ALA A 16 -11.99 87.46 23.77
CA ALA A 16 -11.83 86.52 22.67
C ALA A 16 -11.02 85.32 23.19
N GLN A 17 -11.71 84.39 23.83
CA GLN A 17 -11.21 83.03 24.06
C GLN A 17 -11.01 82.38 22.68
N GLU A 18 -9.79 82.41 22.18
CA GLU A 18 -9.33 81.40 21.23
C GLU A 18 -9.52 80.02 21.87
N THR A 19 -10.21 79.16 21.13
CA THR A 19 -10.55 77.79 21.46
C THR A 19 -9.28 76.97 21.74
N ALA A 20 -8.83 76.99 23.00
CA ALA A 20 -7.91 75.99 23.51
C ALA A 20 -8.63 74.63 23.44
N SER A 21 -8.26 73.79 22.47
CA SER A 21 -8.71 72.40 22.42
C SER A 21 -8.41 71.77 23.79
N ASP A 22 -9.46 71.36 24.51
CA ASP A 22 -9.35 70.93 25.90
C ASP A 22 -8.40 69.71 25.97
N PRO A 23 -7.30 69.76 26.74
CA PRO A 23 -6.38 68.63 26.92
C PRO A 23 -7.05 67.38 27.49
N ARG A 24 -8.27 67.48 28.03
CA ARG A 24 -9.11 66.33 28.39
C ARG A 24 -9.67 65.64 27.15
N SER A 25 -10.26 66.39 26.21
CA SER A 25 -10.79 65.84 24.96
C SER A 25 -9.70 65.16 24.13
N ARG A 26 -8.49 65.72 24.08
CA ARG A 26 -7.34 65.10 23.42
C ARG A 26 -6.96 63.75 24.05
N ARG A 27 -7.03 63.66 25.38
CA ARG A 27 -6.76 62.39 26.11
C ARG A 27 -7.84 61.35 25.84
N GLU A 28 -9.10 61.75 25.83
CA GLU A 28 -10.22 60.86 25.53
C GLU A 28 -10.15 60.32 24.09
N GLU A 29 -9.69 61.12 23.14
CA GLU A 29 -9.46 60.71 21.75
C GLU A 29 -8.34 59.68 21.63
N ILE A 30 -7.19 59.93 22.25
CA ILE A 30 -6.06 58.98 22.31
C ILE A 30 -6.47 57.68 23.00
N GLN A 31 -7.26 57.73 24.07
CA GLN A 31 -7.73 56.52 24.75
C GLN A 31 -8.69 55.70 23.90
N ARG A 32 -9.54 56.36 23.09
CA ARG A 32 -10.41 55.68 22.12
C ARG A 32 -9.60 55.02 21.01
N GLU A 33 -8.62 55.73 20.45
CA GLU A 33 -7.72 55.21 19.43
C GLU A 33 -6.93 54.00 19.94
N LYS A 34 -6.39 54.07 21.16
CA LYS A 34 -5.72 52.94 21.82
C LYS A 34 -6.64 51.74 22.01
N ALA A 35 -7.89 51.95 22.41
CA ALA A 35 -8.86 50.87 22.58
C ALA A 35 -9.19 50.20 21.24
N GLN A 36 -9.29 50.99 20.16
CA GLN A 36 -9.56 50.48 18.82
C GLN A 36 -8.39 49.65 18.28
N VAL A 37 -7.16 50.15 18.41
CA VAL A 37 -5.94 49.40 18.02
C VAL A 37 -5.78 48.13 18.87
N ALA A 38 -6.11 48.17 20.17
CA ALA A 38 -6.06 46.99 21.02
C ALA A 38 -7.08 45.93 20.58
N ALA A 39 -8.28 46.34 20.17
CA ALA A 39 -9.29 45.42 19.62
C ALA A 39 -8.85 44.81 18.27
N GLU A 40 -8.25 45.61 17.39
CA GLU A 40 -7.69 45.10 16.12
C GLU A 40 -6.55 44.10 16.36
N LEU A 41 -5.66 44.37 17.33
CA LEU A 41 -4.58 43.47 17.70
C LEU A 41 -5.09 42.16 18.29
N ASP A 42 -6.11 42.21 19.15
CA ASP A 42 -6.73 41.01 19.73
C ASP A 42 -7.36 40.11 18.64
N VAL A 43 -8.04 40.71 17.66
CA VAL A 43 -8.61 39.98 16.50
C VAL A 43 -7.51 39.35 15.64
N LEU A 44 -6.42 40.07 15.38
CA LEU A 44 -5.26 39.53 14.64
C LEU A 44 -4.60 38.38 15.39
N GLN A 45 -4.40 38.52 16.70
CA GLN A 45 -3.82 37.47 17.55
C GLN A 45 -4.71 36.22 17.60
N ALA A 46 -6.03 36.40 17.68
CA ALA A 46 -6.99 35.30 17.58
C ALA A 46 -6.87 34.59 16.23
N SER A 47 -6.78 35.35 15.13
CA SER A 47 -6.61 34.80 13.78
C SER A 47 -5.29 34.04 13.60
N ASP A 48 -4.20 34.54 14.17
CA ASP A 48 -2.89 33.85 14.16
C ASP A 48 -2.94 32.53 14.95
N ALA A 49 -3.63 32.52 16.10
CA ALA A 49 -3.81 31.29 16.90
C ALA A 49 -4.63 30.23 16.14
N GLU A 50 -5.68 30.63 15.43
CA GLU A 50 -6.47 29.76 14.56
C GLU A 50 -5.61 29.20 13.40
N LEU A 51 -4.77 30.02 12.78
CA LEU A 51 -3.86 29.59 11.71
C LEU A 51 -2.81 28.60 12.22
N GLU A 52 -2.24 28.84 13.41
CA GLU A 52 -1.28 27.93 14.03
C GLU A 52 -1.91 26.58 14.39
N GLU A 53 -3.16 26.57 14.87
CA GLU A 53 -3.92 25.34 15.10
C GLU A 53 -4.22 24.59 13.80
N ALA A 54 -4.64 25.30 12.74
CA ALA A 54 -4.88 24.70 11.43
C ALA A 54 -3.59 24.11 10.84
N TYR A 55 -2.46 24.81 10.98
CA TYR A 55 -1.15 24.33 10.52
C TYR A 55 -0.68 23.09 11.28
N ARG A 56 -0.82 23.07 12.62
CA ARG A 56 -0.52 21.89 13.43
C ARG A 56 -1.38 20.69 13.02
N THR A 57 -2.69 20.90 12.87
CA THR A 57 -3.63 19.87 12.41
C THR A 57 -3.26 19.34 11.03
N LEU A 58 -2.90 20.21 10.08
CA LEU A 58 -2.49 19.80 8.76
C LEU A 58 -1.18 19.01 8.80
N THR A 59 -0.20 19.47 9.58
CA THR A 59 1.10 18.79 9.76
C THR A 59 0.91 17.38 10.33
N GLU A 60 0.04 17.23 11.33
CA GLU A 60 -0.30 15.92 11.88
C GLU A 60 -0.98 15.01 10.86
N LYS A 61 -1.92 15.54 10.07
CA LYS A 61 -2.58 14.78 9.00
C LYS A 61 -1.59 14.35 7.91
N VAL A 62 -0.67 15.22 7.51
CA VAL A 62 0.38 14.91 6.53
C VAL A 62 1.27 13.79 7.07
N ARG A 63 1.74 13.87 8.32
CA ARG A 63 2.54 12.80 8.94
C ARG A 63 1.79 11.47 8.99
N GLN A 64 0.49 11.49 9.32
CA GLN A 64 -0.34 10.28 9.30
C GLN A 64 -0.46 9.70 7.89
N GLN A 65 -0.62 10.55 6.87
CA GLN A 65 -0.68 10.13 5.46
C GLN A 65 0.66 9.56 4.99
N GLU A 66 1.77 10.20 5.33
CA GLU A 66 3.13 9.71 5.03
C GLU A 66 3.36 8.32 5.64
N SER A 67 2.95 8.11 6.90
CA SER A 67 3.01 6.78 7.53
C SER A 67 2.18 5.75 6.77
N ARG A 68 0.94 6.08 6.40
CA ARG A 68 0.06 5.17 5.64
C ARG A 68 0.64 4.82 4.27
N VAL A 69 1.25 5.79 3.59
CA VAL A 69 1.92 5.56 2.30
C VAL A 69 3.14 4.65 2.49
N ALA A 70 3.95 4.89 3.52
CA ALA A 70 5.09 4.05 3.83
C ALA A 70 4.66 2.61 4.16
N ASP A 71 3.54 2.43 4.87
CA ASP A 71 2.98 1.12 5.20
C ASP A 71 2.47 0.42 3.94
N ALA A 72 1.68 1.11 3.12
CA ALA A 72 1.18 0.60 1.86
C ALA A 72 2.32 0.21 0.89
N GLN A 73 3.40 0.99 0.82
CA GLN A 73 4.56 0.65 0.01
C GLN A 73 5.20 -0.66 0.46
N ARG A 74 5.35 -0.86 1.79
CA ARG A 74 5.89 -2.12 2.32
C ARG A 74 4.98 -3.31 2.02
N GLU A 75 3.66 -3.12 2.10
CA GLU A 75 2.69 -4.15 1.72
C GLU A 75 2.77 -4.52 0.24
N VAL A 76 2.93 -3.52 -0.65
CA VAL A 76 3.14 -3.75 -2.09
C VAL A 76 4.45 -4.50 -2.33
N ASP A 77 5.54 -4.10 -1.69
CA ASP A 77 6.84 -4.76 -1.85
C ASP A 77 6.84 -6.21 -1.34
N GLU A 78 6.09 -6.50 -0.26
CA GLU A 78 5.85 -7.87 0.21
C GLU A 78 4.99 -8.66 -0.77
N ALA A 79 3.87 -8.09 -1.23
CA ALA A 79 2.99 -8.73 -2.19
C ALA A 79 3.72 -9.07 -3.51
N GLN A 80 4.59 -8.18 -3.99
CA GLN A 80 5.41 -8.43 -5.17
C GLN A 80 6.37 -9.60 -4.95
N ARG A 81 7.04 -9.66 -3.79
CA ARG A 81 7.93 -10.79 -3.46
C ARG A 81 7.17 -12.12 -3.40
N ILE A 82 5.97 -12.12 -2.84
CA ILE A 82 5.11 -13.31 -2.79
C ILE A 82 4.71 -13.73 -4.22
N ALA A 83 4.30 -12.78 -5.07
CA ALA A 83 3.92 -13.06 -6.46
C ALA A 83 5.10 -13.63 -7.27
N ASP A 84 6.29 -13.07 -7.10
CA ASP A 84 7.51 -13.55 -7.75
C ASP A 84 7.85 -14.99 -7.29
N GLN A 85 7.72 -15.28 -6.00
CA GLN A 85 7.93 -16.61 -5.45
C GLN A 85 6.91 -17.63 -6.02
N LEU A 86 5.61 -17.28 -6.02
CA LEU A 86 4.55 -18.15 -6.55
C LEU A 86 4.76 -18.43 -8.04
N THR A 87 5.21 -17.43 -8.80
CA THR A 87 5.57 -17.58 -10.22
C THR A 87 6.73 -18.56 -10.39
N ALA A 88 7.79 -18.42 -9.59
CA ALA A 88 8.94 -19.33 -9.64
C ALA A 88 8.58 -20.78 -9.29
N GLU A 89 7.73 -20.98 -8.27
CA GLU A 89 7.22 -22.30 -7.88
C GLU A 89 6.35 -22.94 -8.99
N ALA A 90 5.53 -22.14 -9.65
CA ALA A 90 4.72 -22.58 -10.79
C ALA A 90 5.61 -22.98 -11.98
N ASP A 91 6.65 -22.20 -12.27
CA ASP A 91 7.61 -22.52 -13.34
C ASP A 91 8.40 -23.80 -13.06
N GLU A 92 8.80 -24.03 -11.80
CA GLU A 92 9.42 -25.29 -11.40
C GLU A 92 8.46 -26.47 -11.58
N THR A 93 7.22 -26.32 -11.13
CA THR A 93 6.22 -27.38 -11.27
C THR A 93 5.88 -27.64 -12.74
N GLN A 94 5.88 -26.61 -13.60
CA GLN A 94 5.74 -26.76 -15.05
C GLN A 94 6.87 -27.61 -15.64
N ARG A 95 8.13 -27.37 -15.25
CA ARG A 95 9.27 -28.21 -15.69
C ARG A 95 9.10 -29.66 -15.25
N GLN A 96 8.61 -29.90 -14.03
CA GLN A 96 8.31 -31.26 -13.55
C GLN A 96 7.21 -31.92 -14.38
N VAL A 97 6.12 -31.20 -14.67
CA VAL A 97 5.02 -31.67 -15.53
C VAL A 97 5.53 -32.04 -16.92
N ASP A 98 6.40 -31.22 -17.53
CA ASP A 98 6.96 -31.49 -18.85
C ASP A 98 7.87 -32.73 -18.85
N GLY A 99 8.68 -32.90 -17.81
CA GLY A 99 9.51 -34.10 -17.63
C GLY A 99 8.67 -35.37 -17.43
N LEU A 100 7.64 -35.31 -16.59
CA LEU A 100 6.69 -36.41 -16.36
C LEU A 100 5.93 -36.76 -17.65
N LYS A 101 5.46 -35.75 -18.39
CA LYS A 101 4.78 -35.93 -19.68
C LYS A 101 5.67 -36.65 -20.68
N ALA A 102 6.95 -36.30 -20.76
CA ALA A 102 7.90 -36.98 -21.63
C ALA A 102 8.05 -38.46 -21.25
N ARG A 103 8.22 -38.78 -19.95
CA ARG A 103 8.30 -40.17 -19.46
C ARG A 103 7.05 -40.99 -19.80
N VAL A 104 5.87 -40.44 -19.53
CA VAL A 104 4.58 -41.11 -19.83
C VAL A 104 4.44 -41.34 -21.34
N ARG A 105 4.82 -40.35 -22.18
CA ARG A 105 4.79 -40.48 -23.64
C ARG A 105 5.75 -41.57 -24.12
N ASP A 106 7.00 -41.55 -23.68
CA ASP A 106 8.02 -42.49 -24.13
C ASP A 106 7.66 -43.92 -23.72
N ARG A 107 7.03 -44.09 -22.54
CA ARG A 107 6.47 -45.36 -22.11
C ARG A 107 5.32 -45.83 -22.99
N ALA A 108 4.36 -44.95 -23.32
CA ALA A 108 3.25 -45.26 -24.20
C ALA A 108 3.73 -45.65 -25.62
N ILE A 109 4.76 -44.98 -26.14
CA ILE A 109 5.42 -45.34 -27.40
C ILE A 109 6.06 -46.72 -27.29
N SER A 110 6.80 -46.99 -26.21
CA SER A 110 7.43 -48.30 -25.99
C SER A 110 6.40 -49.44 -25.94
N ALA A 111 5.28 -49.23 -25.25
CA ALA A 111 4.18 -50.19 -25.18
C ALA A 111 3.47 -50.39 -26.53
N TYR A 112 3.35 -49.34 -27.35
CA TYR A 112 2.75 -49.44 -28.70
C TYR A 112 3.68 -50.11 -29.72
N VAL A 113 4.97 -49.78 -29.71
CA VAL A 113 5.97 -50.33 -30.64
C VAL A 113 6.30 -51.77 -30.31
N ASN A 114 6.31 -52.12 -29.02
CA ASN A 114 6.44 -53.49 -28.55
C ASN A 114 5.14 -53.90 -27.85
N PRO A 115 4.05 -54.18 -28.61
CA PRO A 115 2.77 -54.59 -28.03
C PRO A 115 2.86 -56.02 -27.44
N SER A 116 3.81 -56.82 -27.92
CA SER A 116 4.28 -58.06 -27.31
C SER A 116 5.43 -57.83 -26.32
N GLY A 117 5.58 -56.61 -25.81
CA GLY A 117 6.57 -56.21 -24.81
C GLY A 117 6.18 -56.59 -23.38
N ASP A 118 5.13 -57.39 -23.22
CA ASP A 118 5.18 -58.40 -22.17
C ASP A 118 6.39 -59.27 -22.49
N VAL A 119 7.37 -59.29 -21.59
CA VAL A 119 7.98 -60.57 -21.21
C VAL A 119 6.80 -61.53 -21.17
N ASP A 120 6.55 -62.30 -22.23
CA ASP A 120 5.36 -63.15 -22.32
C ASP A 120 5.46 -64.01 -21.07
N VAL A 121 4.68 -63.66 -20.05
CA VAL A 121 4.98 -64.09 -18.69
C VAL A 121 4.89 -65.60 -18.68
N THR A 122 3.98 -66.13 -19.50
CA THR A 122 3.99 -67.51 -19.98
C THR A 122 5.32 -67.92 -20.63
N ASP A 123 5.78 -67.36 -21.74
CA ASP A 123 7.07 -67.73 -22.38
C ASP A 123 8.33 -67.56 -21.49
N VAL A 124 8.33 -66.67 -20.50
CA VAL A 124 9.47 -66.42 -19.60
C VAL A 124 9.41 -67.23 -18.31
N LEU A 125 8.21 -67.49 -17.77
CA LEU A 125 8.01 -68.46 -16.70
C LEU A 125 8.10 -69.91 -17.22
N LEU A 126 7.84 -70.15 -18.52
CA LEU A 126 7.89 -71.48 -19.17
C LEU A 126 9.20 -71.78 -19.90
N ARG A 127 10.13 -70.81 -20.03
CA ARG A 127 11.42 -71.02 -20.72
C ARG A 127 12.48 -71.72 -19.87
N ASP A 128 12.39 -71.62 -18.55
CA ASP A 128 13.35 -72.19 -17.60
C ASP A 128 12.60 -73.08 -16.59
N ASP A 129 13.08 -74.32 -16.40
CA ASP A 129 12.49 -75.30 -15.46
C ASP A 129 12.68 -74.92 -13.96
N ASP A 130 13.16 -73.71 -13.65
CA ASP A 130 13.44 -73.25 -12.28
C ASP A 130 12.37 -72.26 -11.78
N LEU A 131 11.51 -72.77 -10.89
CA LEU A 131 10.46 -72.01 -10.23
C LEU A 131 10.98 -70.77 -9.49
N ASN A 132 12.20 -70.79 -8.94
CA ASN A 132 12.76 -69.63 -8.24
C ASN A 132 13.10 -68.47 -9.19
N GLU A 133 13.58 -68.79 -10.39
CA GLU A 133 13.93 -67.79 -11.40
C GLU A 133 12.66 -67.15 -12.00
N ALA A 134 11.62 -67.97 -12.17
CA ALA A 134 10.30 -67.54 -12.59
C ALA A 134 9.67 -66.53 -11.60
N GLU A 135 9.73 -66.81 -10.29
CA GLU A 135 9.24 -65.90 -9.24
C GLU A 135 10.00 -64.57 -9.21
N ARG A 136 11.33 -64.58 -9.40
CA ARG A 136 12.16 -63.37 -9.44
C ARG A 136 11.79 -62.47 -10.61
N ARG A 137 11.61 -63.03 -11.80
CA ARG A 137 11.22 -62.25 -12.99
C ARG A 137 9.81 -61.68 -12.83
N LYS A 138 8.88 -62.46 -12.28
CA LYS A 138 7.54 -61.98 -11.95
C LYS A 138 7.58 -60.77 -11.01
N ALA A 139 8.37 -60.82 -9.94
CA ALA A 139 8.50 -59.70 -9.01
C ALA A 139 9.05 -58.42 -9.68
N ILE A 140 10.02 -58.58 -10.59
CA ILE A 140 10.59 -57.44 -11.35
C ILE A 140 9.55 -56.83 -12.30
N VAL A 141 8.76 -57.67 -13.00
CA VAL A 141 7.70 -57.21 -13.90
C VAL A 141 6.58 -56.51 -13.12
N ASP A 142 6.15 -57.08 -11.98
CA ASP A 142 5.15 -56.47 -11.11
C ASP A 142 5.64 -55.10 -10.58
N GLN A 143 6.93 -54.99 -10.23
CA GLN A 143 7.55 -53.72 -9.81
C GLN A 143 7.62 -52.68 -10.95
N LEU A 144 7.94 -53.11 -12.17
CA LEU A 144 7.94 -52.23 -13.36
C LEU A 144 6.54 -51.72 -13.66
N ALA A 145 5.54 -52.60 -13.66
CA ALA A 145 4.14 -52.22 -13.89
C ALA A 145 3.60 -51.29 -12.79
N ALA A 146 4.01 -51.49 -11.54
CA ALA A 146 3.69 -50.58 -10.44
C ALA A 146 4.31 -49.18 -10.64
N GLY A 147 5.59 -49.10 -11.02
CA GLY A 147 6.25 -47.82 -11.31
C GLY A 147 5.67 -47.07 -12.52
N ASP A 148 5.12 -47.81 -13.49
CA ASP A 148 4.44 -47.23 -14.65
C ASP A 148 3.13 -46.52 -14.28
N LEU A 149 2.31 -47.15 -13.41
CA LEU A 149 1.08 -46.53 -12.90
C LEU A 149 1.39 -45.30 -12.05
N ASP A 150 2.43 -45.39 -11.22
CA ASP A 150 2.90 -44.29 -10.35
C ASP A 150 3.28 -43.05 -11.17
N SER A 151 3.97 -43.24 -12.30
CA SER A 151 4.38 -42.12 -13.18
C SER A 151 3.20 -41.34 -13.78
N VAL A 152 2.08 -42.02 -14.09
CA VAL A 152 0.88 -41.37 -14.64
C VAL A 152 0.14 -40.59 -13.54
N ASP A 153 0.08 -41.15 -12.34
CA ASP A 153 -0.57 -40.50 -11.21
C ASP A 153 0.26 -39.30 -10.69
N GLU A 154 1.58 -39.41 -10.66
CA GLU A 154 2.50 -38.30 -10.44
C GLU A 154 2.29 -37.18 -11.47
N TYR A 155 2.18 -37.51 -12.76
CA TYR A 155 1.90 -36.54 -13.81
C TYR A 155 0.58 -35.79 -13.59
N ARG A 156 -0.49 -36.52 -13.26
CA ARG A 156 -1.81 -35.91 -12.98
C ARG A 156 -1.74 -35.01 -11.75
N ALA A 157 -1.14 -35.50 -10.67
CA ALA A 157 -0.99 -34.74 -9.42
C ALA A 157 -0.15 -33.46 -9.62
N ALA A 158 0.93 -33.53 -10.41
CA ALA A 158 1.75 -32.37 -10.76
C ALA A 158 0.97 -31.36 -11.62
N LYS A 159 0.16 -31.83 -12.58
CA LYS A 159 -0.68 -30.94 -13.41
C LYS A 159 -1.73 -30.21 -12.56
N ASP A 160 -2.36 -30.92 -11.63
CA ASP A 160 -3.36 -30.32 -10.74
C ASP A 160 -2.72 -29.34 -9.75
N ARG A 161 -1.50 -29.64 -9.28
CA ARG A 161 -0.71 -28.70 -8.46
C ARG A 161 -0.38 -27.43 -9.23
N LEU A 162 0.10 -27.56 -10.46
CA LEU A 162 0.42 -26.43 -11.33
C LEU A 162 -0.81 -25.56 -11.60
N ALA A 163 -1.98 -26.17 -11.83
CA ALA A 163 -3.22 -25.44 -12.03
C ALA A 163 -3.60 -24.61 -10.79
N ARG A 164 -3.42 -25.17 -9.58
CA ARG A 164 -3.64 -24.44 -8.34
C ARG A 164 -2.63 -23.31 -8.13
N GLN A 165 -1.34 -23.54 -8.42
CA GLN A 165 -0.31 -22.51 -8.30
C GLN A 165 -0.56 -21.34 -9.25
N ARG A 166 -0.92 -21.61 -10.52
CA ARG A 166 -1.24 -20.56 -11.50
C ARG A 166 -2.52 -19.79 -11.19
N ALA A 167 -3.44 -20.38 -10.41
CA ALA A 167 -4.63 -19.67 -9.95
C ALA A 167 -4.34 -18.81 -8.71
N ALA A 168 -3.22 -19.07 -8.02
CA ALA A 168 -2.80 -18.36 -6.82
C ALA A 168 -1.75 -17.27 -7.11
N ALA A 169 -1.00 -17.40 -8.21
CA ALA A 169 -0.10 -16.38 -8.75
C ALA A 169 -0.88 -15.32 -9.53
#